data_AF-G4RKA8-F1
#
_entry.id   AF-G4RKA8-F1
#
_cell.length_a   1.000
_cell.length_b   1.000
_cell.length_c   1.000
_cell.angle_alpha   90.00
_cell.angle_beta   90.00
_cell.angle_gamma   90.00
#
_symmetry.space_group_name_H-M   'P 1'
#
loop_
_entity.id
_entity.type
_entity.pdbx_description
1 polymer ?
#
loop_
_entity_poly.entity_id
_entity_poly.type
_entity_poly.pdbx_seq_one_letter_code
_entity_poly.pdbx_strand_id
1 'polypeptide(L)'
;MSLAVGLRLVALRARALRLGVWRFVSPTARALIEATILFLRRGGRIKSQTLLAALESAVKEVLQLVAPLRLKAIALGRAVARERGVEVDEERALALGLQILNTPRRWRAIEIGAVLLSIWPLSGKL
;
A
#
# COMPACT_ATOMS: atom_id res chain seq x y z
N MET A 1 -21.76 -11.85 6.96
CA MET A 1 -20.39 -11.36 7.27
C MET A 1 -20.39 -9.95 7.89
N SER A 2 -21.01 -9.69 9.04
CA SER A 2 -21.20 -8.28 9.50
C SER A 2 -20.29 -7.81 10.65
N LEU A 3 -20.13 -8.55 11.74
CA LEU A 3 -19.42 -8.04 12.92
C LEU A 3 -17.89 -8.02 12.78
N ALA A 4 -17.30 -9.08 12.22
CA ALA A 4 -15.85 -9.15 12.02
C ALA A 4 -15.33 -8.07 11.06
N VAL A 5 -16.12 -7.70 10.06
CA VAL A 5 -15.79 -6.61 9.12
C VAL A 5 -15.87 -5.25 9.82
N GLY A 6 -16.90 -5.02 10.63
CA GLY A 6 -17.04 -3.81 11.43
C GLY A 6 -15.87 -3.58 12.38
N LEU A 7 -15.43 -4.63 13.09
CA LEU A 7 -14.27 -4.58 14.00
C LEU A 7 -12.97 -4.25 13.25
N ARG A 8 -12.77 -4.83 12.06
CA ARG A 8 -11.60 -4.54 11.21
C ARG A 8 -11.57 -3.08 10.75
N LEU A 9 -12.71 -2.51 10.35
CA LEU A 9 -12.81 -1.10 9.95
C LEU A 9 -12.53 -0.16 11.13
N VAL A 10 -13.04 -0.47 12.32
CA VAL A 10 -12.73 0.30 13.53
C VAL A 10 -11.24 0.27 13.84
N ALA A 11 -10.59 -0.90 13.77
CA ALA A 11 -9.16 -1.04 13.99
C ALA A 11 -8.32 -0.27 12.96
N LEU A 12 -8.71 -0.33 11.68
CA LEU A 12 -8.06 0.40 10.59
C LEU A 12 -8.13 1.91 10.82
N ARG A 13 -9.33 2.43 11.15
CA ARG A 13 -9.54 3.84 11.51
C ARG A 13 -8.68 4.25 12.71
N ALA A 14 -8.70 3.48 13.80
CA ALA A 14 -7.91 3.78 14.99
C ALA A 14 -6.40 3.81 14.71
N ARG A 15 -5.91 2.91 13.85
CA ARG A 15 -4.51 2.90 13.42
C ARG A 15 -4.16 4.13 12.58
N ALA A 16 -5.02 4.51 11.63
CA ALA A 16 -4.81 5.71 10.82
C ALA A 16 -4.81 7.00 11.65
N LEU A 17 -5.66 7.08 12.68
CA LEU A 17 -5.68 8.20 13.63
C LEU A 17 -4.39 8.25 14.46
N ARG A 18 -3.93 7.11 15.01
CA ARG A 18 -2.67 7.05 15.79
C ARG A 18 -1.45 7.47 14.99
N LEU A 19 -1.42 7.15 13.70
CA LEU A 19 -0.33 7.55 12.81
C LEU A 19 -0.48 8.99 12.27
N GLY A 20 -1.56 9.70 12.63
CA GLY A 20 -1.82 11.05 12.12
C GLY A 20 -2.12 11.11 10.62
N VAL A 21 -2.34 9.97 9.97
CA VAL A 21 -2.53 9.89 8.52
C VAL A 21 -3.99 10.01 8.09
N TRP A 22 -4.93 9.96 9.05
CA TRP A 22 -6.37 10.07 8.77
C TRP A 22 -6.74 11.36 8.03
N ARG A 23 -6.02 12.46 8.27
CA ARG A 23 -6.21 13.74 7.56
C ARG A 23 -5.88 13.71 6.07
N PHE A 24 -5.07 12.74 5.64
CA PHE A 24 -4.67 12.57 4.24
C PHE A 24 -5.58 11.62 3.46
N VAL A 25 -6.54 10.97 4.15
CA VAL A 25 -7.56 10.14 3.52
C VAL A 25 -8.60 11.05 2.87
N SER A 26 -9.01 10.71 1.64
CA SER A 26 -10.01 11.42 0.87
C SER A 26 -11.31 11.59 1.68
N PRO A 27 -12.00 12.76 1.57
CA PRO A 27 -13.24 13.00 2.31
C PRO A 27 -14.29 11.91 2.08
N THR A 28 -14.41 11.44 0.83
CA THR A 28 -15.35 10.38 0.43
C THR A 28 -15.04 9.05 1.11
N ALA A 29 -13.77 8.62 1.12
CA ALA A 29 -13.37 7.38 1.78
C ALA A 29 -13.60 7.45 3.30
N ARG A 30 -13.29 8.60 3.93
CA ARG A 30 -13.57 8.83 5.36
C ARG A 30 -15.05 8.68 5.65
N ALA A 31 -15.90 9.39 4.91
CA ALA A 31 -17.34 9.35 5.10
C ALA A 31 -17.91 7.94 4.92
N LEU A 32 -17.46 7.22 3.88
CA LEU A 32 -17.90 5.86 3.61
C LEU A 32 -17.52 4.89 4.72
N ILE A 33 -16.28 4.97 5.24
CA ILE A 33 -15.83 4.12 6.35
C ILE A 33 -16.62 4.42 7.63
N GLU A 34 -16.81 5.70 7.97
CA GLU A 34 -17.56 6.11 9.17
C GLU A 34 -19.02 5.64 9.11
N ALA A 35 -19.70 5.90 7.98
CA ALA A 35 -21.07 5.47 7.76
C ALA A 35 -21.19 3.94 7.80
N THR A 36 -20.22 3.22 7.22
CA THR A 36 -20.19 1.76 7.24
C THR A 36 -20.00 1.21 8.65
N ILE A 37 -19.09 1.78 9.44
CA ILE A 37 -18.90 1.40 10.85
C ILE A 37 -20.21 1.58 11.61
N LEU A 38 -20.89 2.72 11.45
CA LEU A 38 -22.17 3.00 12.10
C LEU A 38 -23.25 1.99 11.68
N PHE A 39 -23.36 1.71 10.38
CA PHE A 39 -24.34 0.78 9.82
C PHE A 39 -24.14 -0.65 10.33
N LEU A 40 -22.90 -1.14 10.32
CA LEU A 40 -22.57 -2.49 10.78
C LEU A 40 -22.74 -2.63 12.30
N ARG A 41 -22.44 -1.58 13.08
CA ARG A 41 -22.68 -1.56 14.54
C ARG A 41 -24.16 -1.69 14.89
N ARG A 42 -25.06 -1.19 14.04
CA ARG A 42 -26.52 -1.34 14.19
C ARG A 42 -27.04 -2.71 13.73
N GLY A 43 -26.16 -3.66 13.40
CA GLY A 43 -26.55 -4.98 12.90
C GLY A 43 -26.80 -5.04 11.39
N GLY A 44 -26.51 -3.95 10.67
CA GLY A 44 -26.66 -3.87 9.22
C GLY A 44 -25.84 -4.92 8.46
N ARG A 45 -26.32 -5.31 7.29
CA ARG A 45 -25.64 -6.23 6.37
C ARG A 45 -25.58 -5.60 4.99
N ILE A 46 -24.37 -5.48 4.46
CA ILE A 46 -24.16 -4.98 3.10
C ILE A 46 -24.41 -6.13 2.12
N LYS A 47 -25.38 -5.96 1.23
CA LYS A 47 -25.66 -6.88 0.10
C LYS A 47 -25.25 -6.31 -1.26
N SER A 48 -25.12 -4.98 -1.36
CA SER A 48 -24.77 -4.31 -2.61
C SER A 48 -23.30 -4.55 -2.96
N GLN A 49 -23.06 -5.15 -4.12
CA GLN A 49 -21.71 -5.41 -4.63
C GLN A 49 -20.96 -4.11 -4.95
N THR A 50 -21.66 -3.12 -5.52
CA THR A 50 -21.10 -1.80 -5.82
C THR A 50 -20.62 -1.10 -4.54
N LEU A 51 -21.39 -1.22 -3.46
CA LEU A 51 -21.00 -0.65 -2.17
C LEU A 51 -19.77 -1.35 -1.59
N LEU A 52 -19.67 -2.68 -1.75
CA LEU A 52 -18.48 -3.43 -1.33
C LEU A 52 -17.23 -3.00 -2.11
N ALA A 53 -17.33 -2.81 -3.43
CA ALA A 53 -16.20 -2.34 -4.25
C ALA A 53 -15.75 -0.93 -3.87
N ALA A 54 -16.70 -0.02 -3.60
CA ALA A 54 -16.40 1.32 -3.11
C ALA A 54 -15.71 1.28 -1.73
N LEU A 55 -16.19 0.41 -0.83
CA LEU A 55 -15.62 0.23 0.50
C LEU A 55 -14.21 -0.36 0.43
N GLU A 56 -13.97 -1.34 -0.44
CA GLU A 56 -12.66 -1.93 -0.68
C GLU A 56 -11.67 -0.87 -1.17
N SER A 57 -12.08 -0.02 -2.10
CA SER A 57 -11.26 1.09 -2.59
C SER A 57 -10.90 2.07 -1.47
N ALA A 58 -11.87 2.44 -0.62
CA ALA A 58 -11.64 3.30 0.55
C ALA A 58 -10.69 2.65 1.56
N VAL A 59 -10.86 1.36 1.85
CA VAL A 59 -9.96 0.61 2.75
C VAL A 59 -8.55 0.55 2.18
N LYS A 60 -8.39 0.31 0.88
CA LYS A 60 -7.09 0.27 0.20
C LYS A 60 -6.35 1.60 0.31
N GLU A 61 -7.06 2.71 0.16
CA GLU A 61 -6.50 4.05 0.34
C GLU A 61 -5.93 4.23 1.77
N VAL A 62 -6.70 3.87 2.80
CA VAL A 62 -6.24 3.97 4.19
C VAL A 62 -5.06 3.02 4.45
N LEU A 63 -5.10 1.80 3.94
CA LEU A 63 -4.00 0.84 4.06
C LEU A 63 -2.74 1.35 3.40
N GLN A 64 -2.84 2.01 2.24
CA GLN A 64 -1.70 2.65 1.59
C GLN A 64 -1.09 3.74 2.46
N LEU A 65 -1.87 4.48 3.25
CA LEU A 65 -1.32 5.49 4.15
C LEU A 65 -0.73 4.89 5.43
N VAL A 66 -1.36 3.83 5.95
CA VAL A 66 -1.00 3.16 7.20
C VAL A 66 0.15 2.15 7.05
N ALA A 67 0.41 1.68 5.83
CA ALA A 67 1.46 0.69 5.57
C ALA A 67 2.84 1.22 6.00
N PRO A 68 3.60 0.44 6.79
CA PRO A 68 4.98 0.77 7.16
C PRO A 68 5.82 1.05 5.92
N LEU A 69 6.68 2.07 5.99
CA LEU A 69 7.58 2.45 4.89
C LEU A 69 8.38 1.26 4.36
N ARG A 70 8.90 0.41 5.27
CA ARG A 70 9.63 -0.81 4.92
C ARG A 70 8.83 -1.73 4.01
N LEU A 71 7.56 -2.00 4.35
CA LEU A 71 6.71 -2.88 3.54
C LEU A 71 6.38 -2.27 2.18
N LYS A 72 6.16 -0.95 2.13
CA LYS A 72 6.00 -0.23 0.85
C LYS A 72 7.24 -0.34 -0.03
N ALA A 73 8.41 -0.12 0.56
CA ALA A 73 9.68 -0.21 -0.13
C ALA A 73 9.89 -1.64 -0.69
N ILE A 74 9.78 -2.68 0.14
CA ILE A 74 9.92 -4.08 -0.32
C ILE A 74 8.97 -4.39 -1.47
N ALA A 75 7.68 -4.02 -1.34
CA ALA A 75 6.69 -4.27 -2.38
C ALA A 75 7.05 -3.54 -3.69
N LEU A 76 7.49 -2.29 -3.60
CA LEU A 76 7.89 -1.48 -4.75
C LEU A 76 9.15 -2.03 -5.41
N GLY A 77 10.16 -2.42 -4.63
CA GLY A 77 11.38 -3.02 -5.15
C GLY A 77 11.12 -4.36 -5.84
N ARG A 78 10.30 -5.24 -5.26
CA ARG A 78 9.89 -6.50 -5.91
C ARG A 78 9.12 -6.26 -7.21
N ALA A 79 8.24 -5.27 -7.25
CA ALA A 79 7.48 -4.94 -8.45
C ALA A 79 8.41 -4.49 -9.59
N VAL A 80 9.32 -3.56 -9.31
CA VAL A 80 10.28 -3.05 -10.31
C VAL A 80 11.28 -4.13 -10.74
N ALA A 81 11.75 -4.97 -9.82
CA ALA A 81 12.62 -6.09 -10.15
C ALA A 81 11.92 -7.09 -11.08
N ARG A 82 10.66 -7.42 -10.79
CA ARG A 82 9.84 -8.31 -11.64
C ARG A 82 9.60 -7.72 -13.03
N GLU A 83 9.27 -6.44 -13.14
CA GLU A 83 9.11 -5.76 -14.43
C GLU A 83 10.38 -5.82 -15.30
N ARG A 84 11.55 -5.99 -14.67
CA ARG A 84 12.85 -6.10 -15.34
C ARG A 84 13.41 -7.51 -15.38
N GLY A 85 12.64 -8.53 -14.99
CA GLY A 85 13.06 -9.93 -15.03
C GLY A 85 14.17 -10.30 -14.04
N VAL A 86 14.33 -9.54 -12.97
CA VAL A 86 15.37 -9.74 -11.96
C VAL A 86 14.77 -10.36 -10.70
N GLU A 87 15.35 -11.46 -10.22
CA GLU A 87 15.03 -11.98 -8.88
C GLU A 87 15.82 -11.21 -7.81
N VAL A 88 15.13 -10.81 -6.74
CA VAL A 88 15.70 -10.07 -5.61
C VAL A 88 15.26 -10.69 -4.30
N ASP A 89 16.21 -10.84 -3.37
CA ASP A 89 15.90 -11.15 -1.98
C ASP A 89 15.19 -9.96 -1.29
N GLU A 90 14.75 -10.15 -0.04
CA GLU A 90 14.03 -9.10 0.68
C GLU A 90 14.88 -7.84 0.93
N GLU A 91 16.16 -8.00 1.21
CA GLU A 91 17.07 -6.91 1.55
C GLU A 91 17.33 -6.02 0.32
N ARG A 92 17.59 -6.62 -0.83
CA ARG A 92 17.72 -5.95 -2.13
C ARG A 92 16.41 -5.30 -2.57
N ALA A 93 15.27 -5.97 -2.35
CA ALA A 93 13.96 -5.37 -2.62
C ALA A 93 13.69 -4.15 -1.74
N LEU A 94 14.09 -4.19 -0.47
CA LEU A 94 13.98 -3.05 0.45
C LEU A 94 14.84 -1.88 -0.04
N ALA A 95 16.13 -2.13 -0.33
CA ALA A 95 17.06 -1.10 -0.79
C ALA A 95 16.57 -0.44 -2.08
N LEU A 96 16.21 -1.24 -3.09
CA LEU A 96 15.66 -0.76 -4.35
C LEU A 96 14.38 0.07 -4.13
N GLY A 97 13.47 -0.43 -3.29
CA GLY A 97 12.25 0.26 -2.94
C GLY A 97 12.46 1.61 -2.25
N LEU A 98 13.37 1.67 -1.27
CA LEU A 98 13.72 2.90 -0.57
C LEU A 98 14.33 3.93 -1.53
N GLN A 99 15.19 3.47 -2.44
CA GLN A 99 15.77 4.33 -3.45
C GLN A 99 14.70 4.91 -4.36
N ILE A 100 13.78 4.09 -4.89
CA ILE A 100 12.68 4.56 -5.74
C ILE A 100 11.80 5.58 -5.01
N LEU A 101 11.51 5.34 -3.72
CA LEU A 101 10.70 6.25 -2.91
C LEU A 101 11.39 7.60 -2.67
N ASN A 102 12.71 7.60 -2.55
CA ASN A 102 13.51 8.81 -2.35
C ASN A 102 13.88 9.53 -3.68
N THR A 103 13.90 8.82 -4.81
CA THR A 103 14.28 9.40 -6.10
C THR A 103 13.10 10.14 -6.77
N PRO A 104 13.22 11.45 -7.07
CA PRO A 104 12.18 12.20 -7.76
C PRO A 104 11.86 11.62 -9.15
N ARG A 105 10.60 11.74 -9.62
CA ARG A 105 10.15 11.04 -10.86
C ARG A 105 11.06 11.28 -12.07
N ARG A 106 11.57 12.50 -12.22
CA ARG A 106 12.44 12.92 -13.35
C ARG A 106 13.83 12.26 -13.35
N TRP A 107 14.28 11.66 -12.24
CA TRP A 107 15.61 11.02 -12.09
C TRP A 107 15.52 9.49 -11.99
N ARG A 108 14.30 8.94 -11.87
CA ARG A 108 14.10 7.52 -11.58
C ARG A 108 14.67 6.59 -12.66
N ALA A 109 14.56 6.93 -13.93
CA ALA A 109 15.09 6.06 -14.99
C ALA A 109 16.60 5.85 -14.89
N ILE A 110 17.34 6.91 -14.51
CA ILE A 110 18.80 6.93 -14.42
C ILE A 110 19.26 6.21 -13.15
N GLU A 111 18.74 6.62 -12.00
CA GLU A 111 19.19 6.07 -10.72
C GLU A 111 18.74 4.63 -10.50
N ILE A 112 17.52 4.26 -10.92
CA ILE A 112 17.05 2.86 -10.81
C ILE A 112 17.90 1.95 -11.71
N GLY A 113 18.30 2.43 -12.89
CA GLY A 113 19.22 1.70 -13.76
C GLY A 113 20.59 1.49 -13.11
N ALA A 114 21.18 2.54 -12.53
CA ALA A 114 22.47 2.48 -11.83
C ALA A 114 22.44 1.53 -10.62
N VAL A 115 21.32 1.51 -9.89
CA VAL A 115 21.11 0.66 -8.71
C VAL A 115 20.91 -0.80 -9.10
N LEU A 116 20.16 -1.06 -10.17
CA LEU A 116 20.05 -2.42 -10.69
C LEU A 116 21.40 -2.91 -11.20
N LEU A 117 22.21 -2.06 -11.83
CA LEU A 117 23.57 -2.42 -12.27
C LEU A 117 24.56 -2.63 -11.11
N SER A 118 24.32 -2.03 -9.94
CA SER A 118 25.15 -2.26 -8.75
C SER A 118 24.69 -3.45 -7.92
N ILE A 119 23.40 -3.81 -7.98
CA ILE A 119 22.82 -4.98 -7.30
C ILE A 119 22.89 -6.25 -8.17
N TRP A 120 22.86 -6.10 -9.48
CA TRP A 120 23.06 -7.16 -10.47
C TRP A 120 24.51 -7.08 -10.97
N PRO A 121 25.43 -7.93 -10.46
CA PRO A 121 26.72 -8.03 -11.12
C PRO A 121 26.42 -8.49 -12.55
N LEU A 122 27.11 -7.90 -13.53
CA LEU A 122 27.23 -8.46 -14.88
C LEU A 122 27.98 -9.80 -14.80
N SER A 123 27.46 -10.79 -14.08
CA SER A 123 27.84 -12.20 -14.19
C SER A 123 27.09 -12.77 -15.38
N GLY A 124 27.55 -12.34 -16.54
CA GLY A 124 27.17 -12.83 -17.87
C GLY A 124 28.39 -12.76 -18.79
N LYS A 125 29.57 -13.16 -18.27
CA LYS A 125 30.58 -13.81 -19.11
C LYS A 125 30.15 -15.27 -19.23
N LEU A 126 29.55 -15.60 -20.37
CA LEU A 126 29.81 -16.74 -21.25
C LEU A 126 28.77 -16.73 -22.38
#